data_AF-V2XKA3-F1
#
_entry.id   AF-V2XKA3-F1
#
_cell.length_a   1.000
_cell.length_b   1.000
_cell.length_c   1.000
_cell.angle_alpha   90.00
_cell.angle_beta   90.00
_cell.angle_gamma   90.00
#
_symmetry.space_group_name_H-M   'P 1'
#
loop_
_entity.id
_entity.type
_entity.pdbx_description
1 polymer ?
#
loop_
_entity_poly.entity_id
_entity_poly.type
_entity_poly.pdbx_seq_one_letter_code
_entity_poly.pdbx_strand_id
1 'polypeptide(L)'
;MIGDVWDVQPAPKDHIWRTMKNALGGGNGMVPHYSGTTLDAQARYAAGTKTILEKYLDSKPQEPQNVIVGLGKYETKAYGQR
;
A
#
# COMPACT_ATOMS: atom_id res chain seq x y z
N MET A 1 -10.87 14.10 8.40
CA MET A 1 -10.04 12.95 7.96
C MET A 1 -10.64 12.37 6.69
N ILE A 2 -9.83 12.16 5.67
CA ILE A 2 -10.25 11.65 4.36
C ILE A 2 -9.16 10.70 3.89
N GLY A 3 -9.55 9.56 3.32
CA GLY A 3 -8.62 8.55 2.84
C GLY A 3 -9.09 7.14 3.17
N ASP A 4 -8.31 6.15 2.76
CA ASP A 4 -8.65 4.74 2.89
C ASP A 4 -7.67 3.95 3.76
N VAL A 5 -6.56 4.57 4.17
CA VAL A 5 -5.52 3.94 5.00
C VAL A 5 -5.80 4.13 6.48
N TRP A 6 -5.53 3.06 7.23
CA TRP A 6 -5.61 2.98 8.69
C TRP A 6 -4.25 2.49 9.20
N ASP A 7 -3.85 2.94 10.39
CA ASP A 7 -2.60 2.57 11.04
C ASP A 7 -2.55 1.08 11.43
N VAL A 8 -3.70 0.50 11.78
CA VAL A 8 -3.91 -0.94 11.98
C VAL A 8 -5.03 -1.45 11.07
N GLN A 9 -4.80 -2.58 10.41
CA GLN A 9 -5.76 -3.18 9.47
C GLN A 9 -5.98 -4.67 9.78
N PRO A 10 -7.23 -5.13 10.01
CA PRO A 10 -8.49 -4.38 9.90
C PRO A 10 -8.64 -3.30 10.98
N ALA A 11 -9.20 -2.14 10.61
CA ALA A 11 -9.41 -1.05 11.55
C ALA A 11 -10.39 -1.47 12.67
N PRO A 12 -10.06 -1.26 13.96
CA PRO A 12 -10.95 -1.57 15.08
C PRO A 12 -12.33 -0.95 14.93
N LYS A 13 -13.39 -1.60 15.44
CA LYS A 13 -14.78 -1.12 15.29
C LYS A 13 -15.01 0.24 15.95
N ASP A 14 -14.28 0.51 17.03
CA ASP A 14 -14.31 1.71 17.86
C ASP A 14 -13.22 2.73 17.48
N HIS A 15 -12.50 2.50 16.37
CA HIS A 15 -11.44 3.40 15.92
C HIS A 15 -11.97 4.84 15.70
N ILE A 16 -11.34 5.83 16.34
CA ILE A 16 -11.84 7.22 16.42
C ILE A 16 -12.08 7.87 15.05
N TRP A 17 -11.26 7.54 14.04
CA TRP A 17 -11.42 8.07 12.68
C TRP A 17 -12.71 7.60 11.97
N ARG A 18 -13.42 6.59 12.48
CA ARG A 18 -14.72 6.17 11.94
C ARG A 18 -15.81 7.22 12.17
N THR A 19 -15.73 7.95 13.28
CA THR A 19 -16.81 8.86 13.73
C THR A 19 -16.36 10.31 13.90
N MET A 20 -15.05 10.60 13.94
CA MET A 20 -14.49 11.95 14.07
C MET A 20 -15.13 12.93 13.07
N LYS A 21 -15.53 14.13 13.51
CA LYS A 21 -16.05 15.23 12.67
C LYS A 21 -15.39 16.56 13.06
N ASN A 22 -15.44 17.54 12.17
CA ASN A 22 -15.08 18.92 12.50
C ASN A 22 -16.19 19.60 13.33
N ALA A 23 -15.96 20.84 13.76
CA ALA A 23 -16.92 21.62 14.57
C ALA A 23 -18.28 21.86 13.89
N LEU A 24 -18.37 21.68 12.57
CA LEU A 24 -19.60 21.81 11.78
C LEU A 24 -20.31 20.45 11.56
N GLY A 25 -19.85 19.37 12.21
CA GLY A 25 -20.42 18.03 12.08
C GLY A 25 -20.04 17.29 10.79
N GLY A 26 -19.11 17.82 9.99
CA GLY A 26 -18.68 17.27 8.69
C GLY A 26 -17.20 16.84 8.65
N GLY A 27 -16.64 16.74 7.44
CA GLY A 27 -15.19 16.58 7.25
C GLY A 27 -14.62 15.17 7.46
N ASN A 28 -15.47 14.14 7.44
CA ASN A 28 -15.04 12.74 7.49
C ASN A 28 -15.46 12.01 6.21
N GLY A 29 -14.45 11.63 5.43
CA GLY A 29 -14.57 10.82 4.22
C GLY A 29 -13.65 9.60 4.28
N MET A 30 -13.54 8.99 5.47
CA MET A 30 -12.78 7.75 5.63
C MET A 30 -13.53 6.58 5.02
N VAL A 31 -12.81 5.71 4.32
CA VAL A 31 -13.33 4.46 3.74
C VAL A 31 -12.42 3.28 4.11
N PRO A 32 -12.85 2.01 3.95
CA PRO A 32 -11.94 0.87 4.07
C PRO A 32 -10.78 0.97 3.08
N HIS A 33 -9.65 0.31 3.34
CA HIS A 33 -8.48 0.35 2.44
C HIS A 33 -8.77 -0.39 1.13
N TYR A 34 -9.21 0.34 0.10
CA TYR A 34 -9.58 -0.26 -1.18
C TYR A 34 -9.18 0.56 -2.43
N SER A 35 -8.68 1.79 -2.28
CA SER A 35 -8.36 2.64 -3.45
C SER A 35 -7.27 2.00 -4.33
N GLY A 36 -6.31 1.31 -3.72
CA GLY A 36 -5.28 0.52 -4.41
C GLY A 36 -5.71 -0.87 -4.87
N THR A 37 -6.94 -1.31 -4.56
CA THR A 37 -7.47 -2.64 -4.88
C THR A 37 -8.77 -2.59 -5.69
N THR A 38 -8.95 -1.54 -6.49
CA THR A 38 -9.97 -1.52 -7.56
C THR A 38 -9.71 -2.62 -8.58
N LEU A 39 -10.74 -3.09 -9.29
CA LEU A 39 -10.60 -4.21 -10.24
C LEU A 39 -9.48 -3.99 -11.27
N ASP A 40 -9.33 -2.76 -11.77
CA ASP A 40 -8.25 -2.39 -12.70
C ASP A 40 -6.86 -2.44 -12.03
N ALA A 41 -6.75 -2.07 -10.75
CA ALA A 41 -5.51 -2.19 -10.00
C ALA A 41 -5.17 -3.66 -9.71
N GLN A 42 -6.16 -4.50 -9.39
CA GLN A 42 -5.99 -5.93 -9.15
C GLN A 42 -5.36 -6.64 -10.33
N ALA A 43 -5.85 -6.38 -11.55
CA ALA A 43 -5.27 -6.95 -12.77
C ALA A 43 -3.77 -6.60 -12.91
N ARG A 44 -3.41 -5.34 -12.64
CA ARG A 44 -2.02 -4.85 -12.78
C ARG A 44 -1.08 -5.43 -11.74
N TYR A 45 -1.44 -5.38 -10.45
CA TYR A 45 -0.54 -5.87 -9.41
C TYR A 45 -0.45 -7.41 -9.40
N ALA A 46 -1.51 -8.13 -9.83
CA ALA A 46 -1.46 -9.58 -9.98
C ALA A 46 -0.47 -9.99 -11.09
N ALA A 47 -0.51 -9.34 -12.24
CA ALA A 47 0.46 -9.54 -13.31
C ALA A 47 1.89 -9.18 -12.85
N GLY A 48 2.07 -8.05 -12.16
CA GLY A 48 3.38 -7.65 -11.61
C GLY A 48 3.94 -8.64 -10.58
N THR A 49 3.09 -9.18 -9.70
CA THR A 49 3.47 -10.20 -8.72
C THR A 49 3.95 -11.47 -9.42
N LYS A 50 3.24 -11.91 -10.45
CA LYS A 50 3.65 -13.05 -11.27
C LYS A 50 5.04 -12.83 -11.89
N THR A 51 5.30 -11.68 -12.50
CA THR A 51 6.60 -11.36 -13.09
C THR A 51 7.74 -11.40 -12.06
N ILE A 52 7.50 -10.90 -10.84
CA ILE A 52 8.49 -10.94 -9.75
C ILE A 52 8.82 -12.39 -9.38
N LEU A 53 7.79 -13.23 -9.23
CA LEU A 53 7.94 -14.65 -8.90
C LEU A 53 8.67 -15.42 -10.01
N GLU A 54 8.31 -15.20 -11.28
CA GLU A 54 8.97 -15.84 -12.42
C GLU A 54 10.46 -15.51 -12.46
N LYS A 55 10.83 -14.23 -12.27
CA LYS A 55 12.24 -13.82 -12.20
C LYS A 55 12.98 -14.48 -11.05
N TYR A 56 12.35 -14.60 -9.88
CA TYR A 56 12.96 -15.28 -8.74
C TYR A 56 13.20 -16.77 -9.02
N LEU A 57 12.19 -17.47 -9.55
CA LEU A 57 12.26 -18.90 -9.87
C LEU A 57 13.26 -19.20 -10.98
N ASP A 58 13.36 -18.32 -11.99
CA ASP A 58 14.32 -18.44 -13.09
C ASP A 58 15.74 -17.95 -12.73
N SER A 59 15.98 -17.51 -11.49
CA SER A 59 17.24 -16.90 -11.06
C SER A 59 17.66 -15.68 -11.91
N LYS A 60 16.68 -14.91 -12.39
CA LYS A 60 16.87 -13.67 -13.16
C LYS A 60 16.86 -12.45 -12.24
N PRO A 61 17.57 -11.37 -12.60
CA PRO A 61 17.54 -10.13 -11.83
C PRO A 61 16.15 -9.48 -11.83
N GLN A 62 15.76 -8.92 -10.67
CA GLN A 62 14.53 -8.15 -10.49
C GLN A 62 14.62 -6.78 -11.16
N GLU A 63 13.46 -6.18 -11.46
CA GLU A 63 13.42 -4.77 -11.89
C GLU A 63 13.79 -3.85 -10.72
N PRO A 64 14.74 -2.90 -10.87
CA PRO A 64 15.22 -2.09 -9.75
C PRO A 64 14.10 -1.33 -8.99
N GLN A 65 13.11 -0.80 -9.71
CA GLN A 65 11.98 -0.09 -9.10
C GLN A 65 11.06 -0.97 -8.24
N ASN A 66 11.15 -2.30 -8.39
CA ASN A 66 10.37 -3.25 -7.60
C ASN A 66 11.13 -3.73 -6.35
N VAL A 67 12.38 -3.32 -6.15
CA VAL A 67 13.20 -3.74 -5.00
C VAL A 67 13.22 -2.64 -3.94
N ILE A 68 12.68 -2.97 -2.75
CA ILE A 68 12.75 -2.09 -1.58
C ILE A 68 14.04 -2.36 -0.80
N VAL A 69 14.27 -3.62 -0.43
CA VAL A 69 15.50 -4.10 0.22
C VAL A 69 16.06 -5.24 -0.62
N GLY A 70 17.32 -5.09 -1.05
CA GLY A 70 18.05 -6.10 -1.80
C GLY A 70 19.03 -6.86 -0.91
N LEU A 71 20.24 -7.11 -1.40
CA LEU A 71 21.29 -7.81 -0.65
C LEU A 71 21.83 -6.96 0.52
N GLY A 72 21.14 -7.02 1.67
CA GLY A 72 21.58 -6.43 2.94
C GLY A 72 21.44 -4.91 3.06
N LYS A 73 20.90 -4.23 2.05
CA LYS A 73 20.69 -2.77 2.03
C LYS A 73 19.41 -2.41 1.29
N TYR A 74 18.90 -1.20 1.50
CA TYR A 74 17.81 -0.73 0.68
C TYR A 74 18.32 -0.31 -0.69
N GLU A 75 17.54 -0.63 -1.71
CA GLU A 75 17.80 -0.23 -3.09
C GLU A 75 16.89 0.92 -3.54
N THR A 76 15.88 1.24 -2.73
CA THR A 76 15.02 2.41 -2.93
C THR A 76 15.52 3.65 -2.19
N LYS A 77 15.36 4.82 -2.82
CA LYS A 77 15.59 6.15 -2.23
C LYS A 77 14.33 6.72 -1.55
N ALA A 78 13.17 6.07 -1.69
CA ALA A 78 11.90 6.61 -1.23
C ALA A 78 11.65 6.44 0.28
N TYR A 79 12.47 5.63 0.97
CA TYR A 79 12.32 5.30 2.39
C TYR A 79 13.42 5.97 3.23
N GLY A 80 13.42 7.31 3.22
CA GLY A 80 14.34 8.18 3.98
C GLY A 80 15.62 8.58 3.22
N GLN A 81 16.17 9.75 3.59
CA GLN A 81 17.52 10.17 3.17
C GLN A 81 18.58 9.31 3.88
N ARG A 82 19.65 8.97 3.17
CA ARG A 82 20.74 8.12 3.63
C ARG A 82 22.07 8.69 3.20
#